data_AF-A0A915DEZ2-F1
#
_entry.id   AF-A0A915DEZ2-F1
#
_cell.length_a   1.000
_cell.length_b   1.000
_cell.length_c   1.000
_cell.angle_alpha   90.00
_cell.angle_beta   90.00
_cell.angle_gamma   90.00
#
_symmetry.space_group_name_H-M   'P 1'
#
loop_
_entity.id
_entity.type
_entity.pdbx_description
1 polymer ?
#
loop_
_entity_poly.entity_id
_entity_poly.type
_entity_poly.pdbx_seq_one_letter_code
_entity_poly.pdbx_strand_id
1 'polypeptide(L)'
;MDRLAGPDQYMTMLGCIQGKTDLQTAFQTCVAGHTQADWLWKCAHNKHGRYLHFLAGEETEKLGTDFNFVPWVVLDGQRVNDAFYALSVS
;
A
#
# COMPACT_ATOMS: atom_id res chain seq x y z
N MET A 1 -4.76 -1.79 17.79
CA MET A 1 -6.01 -2.35 17.23
C MET A 1 -6.17 -1.75 15.86
N ASP A 2 -6.02 -2.58 14.84
CA ASP A 2 -6.10 -2.17 13.44
C ASP A 2 -7.52 -1.69 13.15
N ARG A 3 -7.61 -0.45 12.68
CA ARG A 3 -8.86 0.28 12.48
C ARG A 3 -9.47 0.08 11.09
N LEU A 4 -8.78 -0.66 10.25
CA LEU A 4 -9.19 -1.08 8.91
C LEU A 4 -9.10 -2.61 8.89
N ALA A 5 -10.25 -3.28 8.94
CA ALA A 5 -10.33 -4.71 9.23
C ALA A 5 -10.15 -5.60 7.99
N GLY A 6 -10.29 -5.04 6.78
CA GLY A 6 -10.24 -5.81 5.55
C GLY A 6 -10.02 -4.96 4.30
N PRO A 7 -9.62 -5.59 3.18
CA PRO A 7 -9.32 -4.90 1.92
C PRO A 7 -10.47 -4.06 1.37
N ASP A 8 -11.71 -4.47 1.60
CA ASP A 8 -12.93 -3.75 1.25
C ASP A 8 -12.95 -2.32 1.82
N GLN A 9 -12.33 -2.11 2.98
CA GLN A 9 -12.32 -0.82 3.68
C GLN A 9 -11.21 0.12 3.20
N TYR A 10 -10.13 -0.41 2.61
CA TYR A 10 -8.96 0.40 2.27
C TYR A 10 -8.53 0.33 0.80
N MET A 11 -8.95 -0.66 0.01
CA MET A 11 -8.49 -0.81 -1.38
C MET A 11 -8.92 0.35 -2.27
N THR A 12 -10.15 0.85 -2.15
CA THR A 12 -10.61 2.04 -2.89
C THR A 12 -9.81 3.27 -2.51
N MET A 13 -9.51 3.44 -1.22
CA MET A 13 -8.69 4.55 -0.72
C MET A 13 -7.25 4.45 -1.26
N LEU A 14 -6.64 3.26 -1.20
CA LEU A 14 -5.30 3.02 -1.75
C LEU A 14 -5.27 3.28 -3.27
N GLY A 15 -6.27 2.81 -4.01
CA GLY A 15 -6.41 3.06 -5.44
C GLY A 15 -6.47 4.55 -5.78
N CYS A 16 -7.20 5.35 -5.00
CA CYS A 16 -7.20 6.81 -5.15
C CYS A 16 -5.83 7.45 -4.85
N ILE A 17 -5.11 6.95 -3.83
CA ILE A 17 -3.80 7.46 -3.43
C ILE A 17 -2.74 7.21 -4.53
N GLN A 18 -2.86 6.12 -5.28
CA GLN A 18 -1.96 5.83 -6.40
C GLN A 18 -1.98 6.97 -7.44
N GLY A 19 -0.80 7.40 -7.87
CA GLY A 19 -0.65 8.49 -8.84
C GLY A 19 -0.76 9.91 -8.25
N LYS A 20 -0.94 10.07 -6.93
CA LYS A 20 -0.80 11.37 -6.26
C LYS A 20 0.68 11.71 -6.06
N THR A 21 0.99 13.00 -6.10
CA THR A 21 2.37 13.53 -6.10
C THR A 21 3.05 13.42 -4.75
N ASP A 22 2.28 13.51 -3.67
CA ASP A 22 2.78 13.57 -2.31
C ASP A 22 1.71 13.15 -1.30
N LEU A 23 2.15 12.88 -0.07
CA LEU A 23 1.30 12.39 1.02
C LEU A 23 0.20 13.39 1.40
N GLN A 24 0.48 14.69 1.35
CA GLN A 24 -0.49 15.72 1.75
C GLN A 24 -1.63 15.82 0.72
N THR A 25 -1.29 15.88 -0.57
CA THR A 25 -2.23 15.86 -1.69
C THR A 25 -3.06 14.58 -1.67
N ALA A 26 -2.43 13.43 -1.43
CA ALA A 26 -3.12 12.14 -1.28
C ALA A 26 -4.12 12.15 -0.12
N PHE A 27 -3.71 12.66 1.04
CA PHE A 27 -4.58 12.73 2.21
C PHE A 27 -5.80 13.62 1.96
N GLN A 28 -5.58 14.84 1.46
CA GLN A 28 -6.66 15.80 1.20
C GLN A 28 -7.65 15.27 0.16
N THR A 29 -7.16 14.61 -0.89
CA THR A 29 -8.00 14.16 -2.01
C THR A 29 -8.72 12.84 -1.73
N CYS A 30 -8.07 11.91 -1.03
CA CYS A 30 -8.52 10.52 -0.96
C CYS A 30 -8.93 10.06 0.45
N VAL A 31 -8.47 10.74 1.51
CA VAL A 31 -8.59 10.25 2.89
C VAL A 31 -9.40 11.18 3.77
N ALA A 32 -9.40 12.50 3.52
CA ALA A 32 -10.00 13.49 4.40
C ALA A 32 -11.50 13.28 4.69
N GLY A 33 -12.25 12.67 3.76
CA GLY A 33 -13.67 12.33 3.96
C GLY A 33 -13.92 11.00 4.70
N HIS A 34 -12.87 10.24 5.03
CA HIS A 34 -12.99 8.94 5.67
C HIS A 34 -13.18 9.07 7.18
N THR A 35 -13.97 8.17 7.78
CA THR A 35 -14.25 8.18 9.24
C THR A 35 -13.00 8.05 10.12
N GLN A 36 -11.92 7.51 9.56
CA GLN A 36 -10.63 7.31 10.22
C GLN A 36 -9.55 8.33 9.80
N ALA A 37 -9.89 9.41 9.10
CA ALA A 37 -8.92 10.34 8.51
C ALA A 37 -7.89 10.86 9.52
N ASP A 38 -8.34 11.39 10.65
CA ASP A 38 -7.45 11.92 11.70
C ASP A 38 -6.48 10.88 12.24
N TRP A 39 -6.95 9.65 12.42
CA TRP A 39 -6.13 8.56 12.90
C TRP A 39 -5.10 8.16 11.85
N LEU A 40 -5.50 8.03 10.59
CA LEU A 40 -4.61 7.70 9.47
C LEU A 40 -3.51 8.75 9.30
N TRP A 41 -3.86 10.04 9.37
CA TRP A 41 -2.89 11.13 9.30
C TRP A 41 -1.87 11.07 10.43
N LYS A 42 -2.34 10.90 11.68
CA LYS A 42 -1.47 10.78 12.85
C LYS A 42 -0.59 9.53 12.78
N CYS A 43 -1.15 8.41 12.31
CA CYS A 43 -0.44 7.15 12.17
C CYS A 43 0.72 7.28 11.18
N ALA A 44 0.48 7.89 10.01
CA ALA A 44 1.50 8.08 8.98
C ALA A 44 2.74 8.85 9.47
N HIS A 45 2.62 9.70 10.50
CA HIS A 45 3.71 10.56 10.97
C HIS A 45 4.38 10.09 12.27
N ASN A 46 3.82 9.09 12.96
CA ASN A 46 4.29 8.71 14.29
C ASN A 46 5.18 7.45 14.27
N LYS A 47 5.65 7.04 15.45
CA LYS A 47 6.49 5.84 15.62
C LYS A 47 5.77 4.56 15.19
N HIS A 48 4.45 4.49 15.37
CA HIS A 48 3.66 3.33 15.00
C HIS A 48 3.61 3.14 13.49
N GLY A 49 3.36 4.21 12.70
CA GLY A 49 3.42 4.12 11.24
C GLY A 49 4.80 3.70 10.73
N ARG A 50 5.88 4.23 11.31
CA ARG A 50 7.25 3.79 10.97
C ARG A 50 7.50 2.32 11.32
N TYR A 51 6.96 1.85 12.44
CA TYR A 51 7.05 0.44 12.81
C TYR A 51 6.29 -0.46 11.83
N LEU A 52 5.10 -0.06 11.38
CA LEU A 52 4.37 -0.79 10.34
C LEU A 52 5.14 -0.85 9.01
N HIS A 53 5.83 0.24 8.63
CA HIS A 53 6.73 0.22 7.46
C HIS A 53 7.93 -0.71 7.65
N PHE A 54 8.52 -0.75 8.85
CA PHE A 54 9.59 -1.70 9.16
C PHE A 54 9.11 -3.15 9.01
N LEU A 55 7.95 -3.50 9.57
CA LEU A 55 7.36 -4.83 9.42
C LEU A 55 7.08 -5.17 7.95
N ALA A 56 6.59 -4.22 7.16
CA ALA A 56 6.40 -4.42 5.72
C ALA A 56 7.73 -4.67 4.99
N GLY A 57 8.83 -4.05 5.43
CA GLY A 57 10.18 -4.33 4.97
C GLY A 57 10.63 -5.75 5.29
N GLU A 58 10.47 -6.20 6.53
CA GLU A 58 10.79 -7.57 6.95
C GLU A 58 10.00 -8.62 6.15
N GLU A 59 8.71 -8.38 5.87
CA GLU A 59 7.92 -9.28 5.02
C GLU A 59 8.41 -9.26 3.55
N THR A 60 8.85 -8.10 3.07
CA THR A 60 9.40 -7.99 1.71
C THR A 60 10.72 -8.76 1.58
N GLU A 61 11.62 -8.69 2.57
CA GLU A 61 12.89 -9.42 2.57
C GLU A 61 12.71 -10.95 2.53
N LYS A 62 11.59 -11.47 3.07
CA LYS A 62 11.26 -12.90 2.98
C LYS A 62 10.94 -13.36 1.56
N LEU A 63 10.52 -12.45 0.68
CA LEU A 63 10.24 -12.76 -0.73
C LEU A 63 11.54 -12.90 -1.56
N GLY A 64 12.69 -12.47 -1.03
CA GLY A 64 14.00 -12.52 -1.68
C GLY A 64 14.85 -11.29 -1.36
N THR A 65 16.12 -11.27 -1.79
CA THR A 65 17.03 -10.13 -1.57
C THR A 65 17.26 -9.29 -2.82
N ASP A 66 16.90 -9.81 -4.00
CA ASP A 66 17.24 -9.21 -5.30
C ASP A 66 16.01 -8.55 -5.96
N PHE A 67 15.36 -7.62 -5.26
CA PHE A 67 14.34 -6.77 -5.88
C PHE A 67 15.00 -5.66 -6.68
N ASN A 68 15.01 -5.79 -8.01
CA ASN A 68 15.42 -4.72 -8.91
C ASN A 68 14.24 -4.02 -9.61
N PHE A 69 13.01 -4.43 -9.29
CA PHE A 69 11.80 -3.99 -9.98
C PHE A 69 10.54 -4.11 -9.11
N VAL A 70 9.60 -3.20 -9.33
CA VAL A 70 8.22 -3.21 -8.81
C VAL A 70 7.24 -2.90 -9.96
N PRO A 71 5.99 -3.42 -9.95
CA PRO A 71 5.39 -4.23 -8.90
C PRO A 71 5.91 -5.69 -8.88
N TRP A 72 6.02 -6.26 -7.69
CA TRP A 72 6.35 -7.67 -7.48
C TRP A 72 5.08 -8.46 -7.14
N VAL A 73 4.59 -9.27 -8.09
CA VAL A 73 3.34 -10.02 -7.94
C VAL A 73 3.65 -11.50 -7.72
N VAL A 74 3.06 -12.08 -6.68
CA VAL A 74 3.23 -13.49 -6.31
C VAL A 74 1.86 -14.15 -6.27
N LEU A 75 1.68 -15.23 -7.02
CA LEU A 75 0.50 -16.11 -6.96
C LEU A 75 0.96 -17.51 -6.55
N ASP A 76 0.33 -18.08 -5.53
CA ASP A 76 0.67 -19.42 -4.99
C ASP A 76 2.18 -19.62 -4.69
N GLY A 77 2.82 -18.58 -4.16
CA GLY A 77 4.25 -18.59 -3.81
C GLY A 77 5.20 -18.44 -4.99
N GLN A 78 4.69 -18.28 -6.22
CA GLN A 78 5.50 -18.09 -7.41
C GLN A 78 5.40 -16.66 -7.94
N ARG A 79 6.55 -16.06 -8.29
CA ARG A 79 6.59 -14.75 -8.95
C ARG A 79 5.95 -14.84 -10.33
N VAL A 80 5.01 -13.95 -10.60
CA VAL A 80 4.34 -13.84 -11.91
C VAL A 80 4.84 -12.59 -12.62
N ASN A 81 5.55 -12.78 -13.74
CA ASN A 81 6.04 -11.68 -14.57
C ASN A 81 4.96 -11.18 -15.55
N ASP A 82 4.06 -12.07 -15.96
CA ASP A 82 3.08 -11.81 -17.02
C ASP A 82 1.91 -10.92 -16.56
N ALA A 83 1.72 -10.79 -15.24
CA ALA A 83 0.70 -9.91 -14.66
C ALA A 83 0.91 -8.45 -15.08
N PHE A 84 2.15 -8.04 -15.39
CA PHE A 84 2.45 -6.72 -15.90
C PHE A 84 1.99 -6.52 -17.36
N TYR A 85 2.10 -7.55 -18.19
CA TYR A 85 1.75 -7.50 -19.61
C TYR A 85 0.27 -7.77 -19.89
N ALA A 86 -0.45 -8.40 -18.95
CA ALA A 86 -1.89 -8.61 -19.06
C ALA A 86 -2.73 -7.32 -18.91
N LEU A 87 -2.14 -6.23 -18.39
CA LEU A 87 -2.82 -4.95 -18.19
C LEU A 87 -2.78 -4.04 -19.43
N SER A 88 -2.03 -4.38 -20.48
CA SER A 88 -1.90 -3.58 -21.70
C SER A 88 -2.79 -4.03 -22.87
N VAL A 89 -3.77 -4.91 -22.62
CA VAL A 89 -4.72 -5.39 -23.64
C VAL A 89 -6.15 -5.19 -23.13
N SER A 90 -6.63 -3.95 -23.14
CA SER A 90 -8.06 -3.61 -23.09
C SER A 90 -8.32 -2.33 -23.88
#